data_AF-A0A9J5X1L0-F1
#
_entry.id   AF-A0A9J5X1L0-F1
#
_cell.length_a   1.000
_cell.length_b   1.000
_cell.length_c   1.000
_cell.angle_alpha   90.00
_cell.angle_beta   90.00
_cell.angle_gamma   90.00
#
_symmetry.space_group_name_H-M   'P 1'
#
loop_
_entity.id
_entity.type
_entity.pdbx_description
1 polymer ?
#
loop_
_entity_poly.entity_id
_entity_poly.type
_entity_poly.pdbx_seq_one_letter_code
_entity_poly.pdbx_strand_id
1 'polypeptide(L)'
;MENTGLEADETIEKKGDKDNEEDNQDQSVVALKNKLLREEEFWKLKAGMQWFKEGERNTKFFHTIVKGRRSRLRVNRIQNNEGKWLEDQEDIEEATIEFYRRQFTK
;
A
#
# COMPACT_ATOMS: atom_id res chain seq x y z
N MET A 1 -41.97 -32.88 -41.46
CA MET A 1 -41.63 -33.27 -40.08
C MET A 1 -40.18 -32.86 -39.91
N GLU A 2 -39.96 -31.57 -39.71
CA GLU A 2 -39.82 -30.96 -38.37
C GLU A 2 -38.49 -31.38 -37.74
N ASN A 3 -37.45 -30.57 -37.99
CA ASN A 3 -36.28 -30.53 -37.12
C ASN A 3 -35.54 -29.19 -37.28
N THR A 4 -36.19 -28.11 -36.86
CA THR A 4 -35.57 -26.76 -36.76
C THR A 4 -35.76 -26.14 -35.37
N GLY A 5 -36.29 -26.89 -34.40
CA GLY A 5 -36.61 -26.41 -33.05
C GLY A 5 -35.55 -26.70 -31.98
N LEU A 6 -34.62 -27.63 -32.23
CA LEU A 6 -33.68 -28.13 -31.19
C LEU A 6 -32.34 -27.37 -31.11
N GLU A 7 -31.96 -26.59 -32.12
CA GLU A 7 -30.71 -25.80 -32.10
C GLU A 7 -30.89 -24.39 -31.51
N ALA A 8 -32.11 -23.87 -31.47
CA ALA A 8 -32.39 -22.54 -30.92
C ALA A 8 -32.37 -22.53 -29.38
N ASP A 9 -32.76 -23.63 -28.73
CA ASP A 9 -32.86 -23.73 -27.26
C ASP A 9 -31.48 -23.84 -26.59
N GLU A 10 -30.57 -24.67 -27.12
CA GLU A 10 -29.19 -24.77 -26.64
C GLU A 10 -28.39 -23.47 -26.79
N THR A 11 -28.74 -22.63 -27.74
CA THR A 11 -28.03 -21.37 -28.00
C THR A 11 -28.50 -20.25 -27.06
N ILE A 12 -29.72 -20.34 -26.52
CA ILE A 12 -30.27 -19.37 -25.57
C ILE A 12 -29.71 -19.60 -24.16
N GLU A 13 -29.59 -20.86 -23.72
CA GLU A 13 -29.00 -21.19 -22.41
C GLU A 13 -27.48 -20.87 -22.36
N LYS A 14 -26.72 -21.21 -23.42
CA LYS A 14 -25.26 -20.92 -23.49
C LYS A 14 -24.93 -19.43 -23.63
N LYS A 15 -25.89 -18.59 -23.99
CA LYS A 15 -25.70 -17.13 -24.13
C LYS A 15 -25.95 -16.40 -22.79
N GLY A 16 -26.96 -16.84 -22.03
CA GLY A 16 -27.23 -16.31 -20.69
C GLY A 16 -26.07 -16.54 -19.70
N ASP A 17 -25.38 -17.67 -19.77
CA ASP A 17 -24.24 -17.94 -18.89
C ASP A 17 -23.00 -17.10 -19.26
N LYS A 18 -22.74 -16.89 -20.56
CA LYS A 18 -21.60 -16.06 -21.01
C LYS A 18 -21.79 -14.58 -20.71
N ASP A 19 -23.00 -14.05 -20.87
CA ASP A 19 -23.29 -12.65 -20.61
C ASP A 19 -23.21 -12.35 -19.09
N ASN A 20 -23.61 -13.30 -18.23
CA ASN A 20 -23.46 -13.19 -16.77
C ASN A 20 -22.00 -13.36 -16.31
N GLU A 21 -21.23 -14.24 -16.95
CA GLU A 21 -19.80 -14.42 -16.67
C GLU A 21 -19.02 -13.17 -17.12
N GLU A 22 -19.31 -12.62 -18.29
CA GLU A 22 -18.71 -11.36 -18.80
C GLU A 22 -19.08 -10.17 -17.91
N ASP A 23 -20.34 -10.00 -17.51
CA ASP A 23 -20.76 -8.93 -16.60
C ASP A 23 -20.13 -9.07 -15.20
N ASN A 24 -20.01 -10.29 -14.67
CA ASN A 24 -19.31 -10.54 -13.41
C ASN A 24 -17.80 -10.29 -13.55
N GLN A 25 -17.22 -10.65 -14.70
CA GLN A 25 -15.82 -10.40 -15.00
C GLN A 25 -15.58 -8.89 -15.11
N ASP A 26 -16.45 -8.15 -15.79
CA ASP A 26 -16.40 -6.69 -15.93
C ASP A 26 -16.58 -5.96 -14.58
N GLN A 27 -17.52 -6.39 -13.74
CA GLN A 27 -17.66 -5.87 -12.38
C GLN A 27 -16.43 -6.18 -11.52
N SER A 28 -15.82 -7.35 -11.70
CA SER A 28 -14.60 -7.74 -10.96
C SER A 28 -13.40 -6.88 -11.37
N VAL A 29 -13.19 -6.58 -12.66
CA VAL A 29 -12.10 -5.69 -13.10
C VAL A 29 -12.34 -4.26 -12.66
N VAL A 30 -13.58 -3.78 -12.66
CA VAL A 30 -13.92 -2.44 -12.15
C VAL A 30 -13.65 -2.35 -10.64
N ALA A 31 -14.05 -3.36 -9.87
CA ALA A 31 -13.77 -3.43 -8.44
C ALA A 31 -12.26 -3.50 -8.16
N LEU A 32 -11.50 -4.24 -8.97
CA LEU A 32 -10.04 -4.35 -8.85
C LEU A 32 -9.35 -3.02 -9.15
N LYS A 33 -9.74 -2.33 -10.24
CA LYS A 33 -9.24 -0.99 -10.58
C LYS A 33 -9.50 0.02 -9.47
N ASN A 34 -10.71 0.02 -8.89
CA ASN A 34 -11.06 0.92 -7.79
C ASN A 34 -10.23 0.66 -6.52
N LYS A 35 -9.93 -0.62 -6.22
CA LYS A 35 -9.02 -0.96 -5.11
C LYS A 35 -7.60 -0.47 -5.38
N LEU A 36 -7.10 -0.67 -6.60
CA LEU A 36 -5.77 -0.23 -7.00
C LEU A 36 -5.63 1.29 -6.92
N LEU A 37 -6.64 2.05 -7.37
CA LEU A 37 -6.65 3.51 -7.29
C LEU A 37 -6.60 4.02 -5.84
N ARG A 38 -7.40 3.43 -4.95
CA ARG A 38 -7.37 3.78 -3.52
C ARG A 38 -6.04 3.45 -2.87
N GLU A 39 -5.45 2.32 -3.26
CA GLU A 39 -4.13 1.93 -2.79
C GLU A 39 -3.05 2.90 -3.28
N GLU A 40 -3.09 3.30 -4.55
CA GLU A 40 -2.20 4.34 -5.08
C GLU A 40 -2.35 5.68 -4.35
N GLU A 41 -3.58 6.14 -4.11
CA GLU A 41 -3.86 7.37 -3.37
C GLU A 41 -3.34 7.29 -1.94
N PHE A 42 -3.58 6.16 -1.26
CA PHE A 42 -3.06 5.89 0.07
C PHE A 42 -1.53 5.95 0.09
N TRP A 43 -0.86 5.32 -0.88
CA TRP A 43 0.60 5.35 -0.97
C TRP A 43 1.14 6.72 -1.35
N LYS A 44 0.45 7.50 -2.20
CA LYS A 44 0.79 8.90 -2.53
C LYS A 44 0.74 9.79 -1.28
N LEU A 45 -0.31 9.68 -0.48
CA LEU A 45 -0.44 10.42 0.78
C LEU A 45 0.64 10.01 1.78
N LYS A 46 0.83 8.70 1.96
CA LYS A 46 1.83 8.13 2.89
C LYS A 46 3.26 8.50 2.52
N ALA A 47 3.58 8.56 1.24
CA ALA A 47 4.89 9.00 0.76
C ALA A 47 5.09 10.53 0.81
N GLY A 48 4.04 11.32 1.13
CA GLY A 48 4.10 12.78 1.07
C GLY A 48 4.32 13.29 -0.36
N MET A 49 3.73 12.58 -1.33
CA MET A 49 4.10 12.59 -2.74
C MET A 49 3.60 13.81 -3.54
N GLN A 50 3.23 14.91 -2.88
CA GLN A 50 3.04 16.19 -3.56
C GLN A 50 4.38 16.73 -4.13
N TRP A 51 5.52 16.20 -3.65
CA TRP A 51 6.88 16.54 -4.07
C TRP A 51 7.34 15.92 -5.41
N PHE A 52 6.57 14.97 -5.98
CA PHE A 52 7.03 14.13 -7.09
C PHE A 52 6.45 14.48 -8.46
N LYS A 53 5.55 15.47 -8.54
CA LYS A 53 5.09 15.98 -9.83
C LYS A 53 6.25 16.73 -10.52
N GLU A 54 6.89 15.99 -11.43
CA GLU A 54 7.29 16.50 -12.75
C GLU A 54 8.69 17.09 -13.00
N GLY A 55 9.75 16.84 -12.19
CA GLY A 55 11.09 17.17 -12.76
C GLY A 55 12.37 17.05 -11.95
N GLU A 56 12.35 16.88 -10.63
CA GLU A 56 13.57 17.15 -9.83
C GLU A 56 13.97 16.02 -8.86
N ARG A 57 13.82 14.76 -9.27
CA ARG A 57 14.32 13.61 -8.48
C ARG A 57 15.87 13.54 -8.36
N ASN A 58 16.60 14.31 -9.17
CA ASN A 58 18.07 14.36 -9.19
C ASN A 58 18.66 15.72 -8.81
N THR A 59 17.85 16.68 -8.34
CA THR A 59 18.40 18.00 -8.00
C THR A 59 18.94 18.06 -6.58
N LYS A 60 19.94 18.93 -6.39
CA LYS A 60 20.47 19.27 -5.06
C LYS A 60 19.37 19.68 -4.09
N PHE A 61 18.26 20.25 -4.57
CA PHE A 61 17.11 20.63 -3.77
C PHE A 61 16.45 19.43 -3.10
N PHE A 62 16.13 18.37 -3.86
CA PHE A 62 15.55 17.14 -3.31
C PHE A 62 16.46 16.52 -2.24
N HIS A 63 17.76 16.40 -2.53
CA HIS A 63 18.72 15.85 -1.56
C HIS A 63 18.85 16.72 -0.31
N THR A 64 18.78 18.05 -0.44
CA THR A 64 18.84 18.98 0.71
C THR A 64 17.61 18.81 1.61
N ILE A 65 16.42 18.69 1.03
CA ILE A 65 15.18 18.49 1.77
C ILE A 65 15.17 17.11 2.43
N VAL A 66 15.56 16.04 1.71
CA VAL A 66 15.68 14.70 2.29
C VAL A 66 16.68 14.69 3.44
N LYS A 67 17.83 15.35 3.28
CA LYS A 67 18.85 15.47 4.35
C LYS A 67 18.31 16.25 5.56
N GLY A 68 17.59 17.36 5.33
CA GLY A 68 16.94 18.12 6.38
C GLY A 68 15.87 17.31 7.12
N ARG A 69 15.04 16.58 6.38
CA ARG A 69 14.03 15.68 6.95
C ARG A 69 14.66 14.55 7.76
N ARG A 70 15.71 13.91 7.24
CA ARG A 70 16.49 12.87 7.97
C ARG A 70 17.10 13.44 9.24
N SER A 71 17.68 14.65 9.20
CA SER A 71 18.24 15.30 10.38
C SER A 71 17.18 15.62 11.43
N ARG A 72 16.00 16.09 11.01
CA ARG A 72 14.90 16.43 11.93
C ARG A 72 14.24 15.21 12.55
N LEU A 73 14.14 14.11 11.79
CA LEU A 73 13.54 12.86 12.25
C LEU A 73 14.55 11.92 12.92
N ARG A 74 15.83 12.31 13.02
CA ARG A 74 16.82 11.51 13.73
C ARG A 74 16.48 11.54 15.22
N VAL A 75 16.31 10.35 15.78
CA VAL A 75 16.17 10.17 17.23
C VAL A 75 17.55 10.40 17.84
N ASN A 76 17.74 11.54 18.51
CA ASN A 76 19.02 11.86 19.16
C ASN A 76 19.09 11.37 20.61
N ARG A 77 17.93 11.15 21.24
CA ARG A 77 17.86 10.58 22.59
C ARG A 77 16.51 9.96 22.85
N ILE A 78 16.49 8.93 23.69
CA ILE A 78 15.27 8.33 24.24
C ILE A 78 15.36 8.29 25.76
N GLN A 79 14.22 8.19 26.43
CA GLN A 79 14.19 7.98 27.88
C GLN A 79 13.86 6.51 28.16
N ASN A 80 14.67 5.87 29.00
CA ASN A 80 14.44 4.49 29.40
C ASN A 80 13.34 4.38 30.48
N ASN A 81 12.97 3.16 30.85
CA ASN A 81 11.94 2.90 31.87
C ASN A 81 12.33 3.40 33.28
N GLU A 82 13.60 3.70 33.52
CA GLU A 82 14.15 4.21 34.79
C GLU A 82 14.25 5.75 34.80
N GLY A 83 13.80 6.42 33.73
CA GLY A 83 13.85 7.87 33.60
C GLY A 83 15.20 8.43 33.15
N LYS A 84 16.20 7.59 32.84
CA LYS A 84 17.50 7.99 32.32
C LYS A 84 17.42 8.30 30.81
N TRP A 85 18.06 9.39 30.41
CA TRP A 85 18.25 9.73 28.99
C TRP A 85 19.39 8.91 28.39
N LEU A 86 19.12 8.24 27.28
CA LEU A 86 20.09 7.53 26.46
C LEU A 86 20.30 8.35 25.19
N GLU A 87 21.54 8.77 24.94
CA GLU A 87 21.92 9.58 23.78
C GLU A 87 22.79 8.80 22.79
N ASP A 88 23.41 7.70 23.25
CA ASP A 88 24.22 6.81 22.43
C ASP A 88 23.34 5.90 21.57
N GLN A 89 23.72 5.75 20.30
CA GLN A 89 22.94 4.98 19.33
C GLN A 89 22.83 3.50 19.71
N GLU A 90 23.91 2.92 20.25
CA GLU A 90 23.96 1.54 20.72
C GLU A 90 23.00 1.31 21.89
N ASP A 91 23.01 2.21 22.88
CA ASP A 91 22.11 2.18 24.03
C ASP A 91 20.63 2.34 23.61
N ILE A 92 20.36 3.23 22.64
CA ILE A 92 19.02 3.44 22.08
C ILE A 92 18.51 2.16 21.40
N GLU A 93 19.37 1.49 20.64
CA GLU A 93 19.04 0.25 19.93
C GLU A 93 18.75 -0.89 20.91
N GLU A 94 19.62 -1.10 21.90
CA GLU A 94 19.44 -2.14 22.91
C GLU A 94 18.16 -1.94 23.72
N ALA A 95 17.92 -0.72 24.23
CA ALA A 95 16.72 -0.40 24.98
C ALA A 95 15.44 -0.57 24.14
N THR A 96 15.51 -0.26 22.83
CA THR A 96 14.38 -0.46 21.91
C THR A 96 14.10 -1.95 21.70
N ILE A 97 15.14 -2.75 21.49
CA ILE A 97 15.01 -4.21 21.32
C ILE A 97 14.44 -4.84 22.60
N GLU A 98 14.96 -4.48 23.77
CA GLU A 98 14.48 -4.99 25.06
C GLU A 98 13.00 -4.64 25.28
N PHE A 99 12.62 -3.39 25.01
CA PHE A 99 11.24 -2.92 25.15
C PHE A 99 10.26 -3.75 24.31
N TYR A 100 10.55 -3.91 23.01
CA TYR A 100 9.66 -4.66 22.13
C TYR A 100 9.73 -6.17 22.37
N ARG A 101 10.88 -6.71 22.75
CA ARG A 101 11.00 -8.10 23.17
C ARG A 101 10.09 -8.38 24.35
N ARG A 102 10.11 -7.54 25.39
CA ARG A 102 9.19 -7.69 26.55
C ARG A 102 7.73 -7.57 26.15
N GLN A 103 7.41 -6.69 25.21
CA GLN A 103 6.02 -6.44 24.79
C GLN A 103 5.44 -7.57 23.92
N PHE A 104 6.28 -8.25 23.14
CA PHE A 104 5.86 -9.32 22.22
C PHE A 104 6.23 -10.73 22.68
N THR A 105 7.00 -10.88 23.76
CA THR A 105 7.18 -12.18 24.41
C THR A 105 6.02 -12.38 25.37
N LYS A 106 5.07 -13.22 24.93
CA LYS A 106 3.94 -13.70 25.70
C LYS A 106 4.31 -15.00 26.43
#